data_AF-A0AA35XLB8-F1
#
_entry.id   AF-A0AA35XLB8-F1
#
_cell.length_a   1.000
_cell.length_b   1.000
_cell.length_c   1.000
_cell.angle_alpha   90.00
_cell.angle_beta   90.00
_cell.angle_gamma   90.00
#
_symmetry.space_group_name_H-M   'P 1'
#
loop_
_entity.id
_entity.type
_entity.pdbx_description
1 polymer ?
#
loop_
_entity_poly.entity_id
_entity_poly.type
_entity_poly.pdbx_seq_one_letter_code
_entity_poly.pdbx_strand_id
1 'polypeptide(L)'
;IGALREAHAIGATTILLCCVPPPEQLKGWVTHFIAPIVGPEIIAGSTRLKAGTATKLVLNMLTTVSMIKLGKIYNNLMVDVHASNTKLVARSIRIVQAIIGVDAAVAEEALARAGGRAKLAIVMLAKGLNPTDANILLEEHEGFLRHILD
;
A
#
# COMPACT_ATOMS: atom_id res chain seq x y z
N ILE A 1 10.71 -10.25 22.24
CA ILE A 1 10.22 -11.60 22.62
C ILE A 1 8.90 -11.51 23.40
N GLY A 2 8.82 -10.77 24.52
CA GLY A 2 7.58 -10.64 25.30
C GLY A 2 6.34 -10.26 24.48
N ALA A 3 6.46 -9.27 23.58
CA ALA A 3 5.37 -8.87 22.69
C ALA A 3 4.89 -9.99 21.74
N LEU A 4 5.80 -10.85 21.25
CA LEU A 4 5.42 -11.97 20.38
C LEU A 4 4.66 -13.05 21.16
N ARG A 5 5.07 -13.32 22.40
CA ARG A 5 4.38 -14.26 23.28
C ARG A 5 2.96 -13.78 23.60
N GLU A 6 2.81 -12.50 23.92
CA GLU A 6 1.51 -11.90 24.23
C GLU A 6 0.59 -11.88 23.00
N ALA A 7 1.11 -11.43 21.84
CA ALA A 7 0.36 -11.44 20.59
C ALA A 7 -0.11 -12.85 20.21
N HIS A 8 0.75 -13.86 20.42
CA HIS A 8 0.36 -15.25 20.22
C HIS A 8 -0.73 -15.72 21.20
N ALA A 9 -0.63 -15.36 22.48
CA ALA A 9 -1.59 -15.74 23.51
C ALA A 9 -3.01 -15.21 23.23
N ILE A 10 -3.12 -14.03 22.59
CA ILE A 10 -4.41 -13.46 22.15
C ILE A 10 -4.86 -13.94 20.76
N GLY A 11 -4.14 -14.89 20.14
CA GLY A 11 -4.48 -15.45 18.83
C GLY A 11 -4.11 -14.58 17.62
N ALA A 12 -3.30 -13.53 17.79
CA ALA A 12 -2.86 -12.71 16.67
C ALA A 12 -1.80 -13.44 15.83
N THR A 13 -1.80 -13.19 14.51
CA THR A 13 -0.72 -13.64 13.63
C THR A 13 0.58 -12.91 13.99
N THR A 14 1.65 -13.67 14.18
CA THR A 14 2.95 -13.15 14.62
C THR A 14 4.03 -13.34 13.56
N ILE A 15 4.81 -12.30 13.31
CA ILE A 15 5.96 -12.33 12.39
C ILE A 15 7.21 -11.92 13.16
N LEU A 16 8.27 -12.73 13.09
CA LEU A 16 9.60 -12.34 13.53
C LEU A 16 10.47 -12.00 12.32
N LEU A 17 10.83 -10.73 12.21
CA LEU A 17 11.84 -10.24 11.27
C LEU A 17 13.18 -10.12 12.00
N CYS A 18 14.19 -10.86 11.55
CA CYS A 18 15.53 -10.84 12.13
C CYS A 18 16.60 -11.05 11.03
N CYS A 19 17.86 -10.69 11.30
CA CYS A 19 18.96 -10.87 10.34
C CYS A 19 19.95 -11.95 10.81
N VAL A 20 19.46 -12.89 11.59
CA VAL A 20 20.18 -14.03 12.17
C VAL A 20 19.33 -15.29 11.97
N PRO A 21 19.92 -16.49 12.03
CA PRO A 21 19.13 -17.72 12.04
C PRO A 21 18.05 -17.66 13.12
N PRO A 22 16.79 -17.97 12.79
CA PRO A 22 15.69 -17.89 13.76
C PRO A 22 15.95 -18.74 15.01
N PRO A 23 15.73 -18.20 16.21
CA PRO A 23 15.87 -18.96 17.45
C PRO A 23 14.74 -20.01 17.55
N GLU A 24 15.13 -21.27 17.73
CA GLU A 24 14.21 -22.41 17.76
C GLU A 24 13.17 -22.31 18.89
N GLN A 25 13.53 -21.68 20.00
CA GLN A 25 12.67 -21.47 21.16
C GLN A 25 11.46 -20.58 20.86
N LEU A 26 11.48 -19.82 19.77
CA LEU A 26 10.37 -18.94 19.38
C LEU A 26 9.37 -19.60 18.43
N LYS A 27 9.62 -20.84 17.95
CA LYS A 27 8.71 -21.54 17.03
C LYS A 27 7.29 -21.71 17.58
N GLY A 28 7.13 -21.81 18.90
CA GLY A 28 5.82 -21.91 19.54
C GLY A 28 5.01 -20.60 19.56
N TRP A 29 5.63 -19.44 19.36
CA TRP A 29 4.97 -18.13 19.46
C TRP A 29 4.97 -17.35 18.14
N VAL A 30 5.74 -17.79 17.14
CA VAL A 30 5.94 -17.08 15.88
C VAL A 30 5.31 -17.86 14.73
N THR A 31 4.34 -17.24 14.06
CA THR A 31 3.65 -17.85 12.90
C THR A 31 4.55 -17.86 11.66
N HIS A 32 5.25 -16.74 11.41
CA HIS A 32 6.13 -16.60 10.26
C HIS A 32 7.49 -16.02 10.65
N PHE A 33 8.55 -16.65 10.15
CA PHE A 33 9.91 -16.13 10.26
C PHE A 33 10.35 -15.50 8.95
N ILE A 34 10.84 -14.27 9.01
CA ILE A 34 11.50 -13.60 7.89
C ILE A 34 12.92 -13.31 8.32
N ALA A 35 13.88 -14.08 7.78
CA ALA A 35 15.26 -14.08 8.24
C ALA A 35 16.29 -13.83 7.13
N PRO A 36 16.36 -12.62 6.54
CA PRO A 36 17.41 -12.28 5.58
C PRO A 36 18.79 -12.26 6.27
N ILE A 37 19.60 -13.29 6.03
CA ILE A 37 20.94 -13.41 6.61
C ILE A 37 21.93 -12.56 5.80
N VAL A 38 22.30 -11.39 6.34
CA VAL A 38 23.15 -10.41 5.65
C VAL A 38 24.65 -10.54 5.94
N GLY A 39 25.03 -11.46 6.84
CA GLY A 39 26.41 -11.66 7.28
C GLY A 39 26.98 -10.52 8.15
N PRO A 40 28.26 -10.58 8.54
CA PRO A 40 28.90 -9.58 9.41
C PRO A 40 28.90 -8.18 8.81
N GLU A 41 28.67 -7.18 9.64
CA GLU A 41 28.72 -5.77 9.21
C GLU A 41 30.16 -5.28 9.04
N ILE A 42 30.37 -4.31 8.15
CA ILE A 42 31.70 -3.71 7.92
C ILE A 42 32.24 -3.02 9.18
N ILE A 43 31.35 -2.38 9.94
CA ILE A 43 31.63 -1.95 11.31
C ILE A 43 31.00 -2.99 12.23
N ALA A 44 31.82 -3.74 12.95
CA ALA A 44 31.36 -4.81 13.84
C ALA A 44 30.25 -4.30 14.78
N GLY A 45 29.09 -4.97 14.74
CA GLY A 45 27.92 -4.63 15.56
C GLY A 45 27.04 -3.49 15.03
N SER A 46 27.42 -2.77 13.96
CA SER A 46 26.62 -1.66 13.42
C SER A 46 25.48 -2.14 12.51
N THR A 47 24.48 -2.81 13.11
CA THR A 47 23.35 -3.43 12.38
C THR A 47 22.43 -2.43 11.67
N ARG A 48 22.58 -1.12 11.90
CA ARG A 48 21.88 -0.09 11.11
C ARG A 48 22.25 -0.09 9.62
N LEU A 49 23.34 -0.78 9.25
CA LEU A 49 23.82 -0.90 7.88
C LEU A 49 23.05 -1.96 7.09
N LYS A 50 23.61 -3.16 6.86
CA LYS A 50 22.97 -4.16 6.02
C LYS A 50 21.68 -4.69 6.64
N ALA A 51 21.69 -5.01 7.93
CA ALA A 51 20.49 -5.53 8.61
C ALA A 51 19.34 -4.50 8.64
N GLY A 52 19.65 -3.23 8.89
CA GLY A 52 18.69 -2.12 8.81
C GLY A 52 18.13 -1.94 7.39
N THR A 53 19.00 -2.01 6.37
CA THR A 53 18.59 -1.94 4.96
C THR A 53 17.67 -3.10 4.59
N ALA A 54 18.02 -4.33 4.96
CA ALA A 54 17.20 -5.51 4.73
C ALA A 54 15.82 -5.38 5.43
N THR A 55 15.81 -4.90 6.67
CA THR A 55 14.58 -4.65 7.43
C THR A 55 13.67 -3.67 6.70
N LYS A 56 14.22 -2.54 6.21
CA LYS A 56 13.46 -1.56 5.42
C LYS A 56 12.86 -2.19 4.16
N LEU A 57 13.63 -2.98 3.42
CA LEU A 57 13.15 -3.61 2.19
C LEU A 57 12.00 -4.58 2.47
N VAL A 58 12.13 -5.42 3.51
CA VAL A 58 11.06 -6.35 3.93
C VAL A 58 9.80 -5.60 4.33
N LEU A 59 9.91 -4.57 5.18
CA LEU A 59 8.75 -3.80 5.63
C LEU A 59 8.06 -3.06 4.47
N ASN A 60 8.86 -2.53 3.53
CA ASN A 60 8.33 -1.93 2.31
C ASN A 60 7.58 -2.96 1.45
N MET A 61 8.08 -4.19 1.33
CA MET A 61 7.40 -5.26 0.60
C MET A 61 6.08 -5.65 1.27
N LEU A 62 6.09 -5.89 2.59
CA LEU A 62 4.90 -6.28 3.34
C LEU A 62 3.78 -5.23 3.20
N THR A 63 4.11 -3.96 3.42
CA THR A 63 3.13 -2.88 3.32
C THR A 63 2.67 -2.65 1.89
N THR A 64 3.58 -2.62 0.92
CA THR A 64 3.24 -2.38 -0.49
C THR A 64 2.36 -3.50 -1.06
N VAL A 65 2.75 -4.77 -0.87
CA VAL A 65 1.98 -5.92 -1.37
C VAL A 65 0.60 -5.98 -0.69
N SER A 66 0.54 -5.70 0.62
CA SER A 66 -0.76 -5.63 1.32
C SER A 66 -1.66 -4.55 0.71
N MET A 67 -1.13 -3.35 0.44
CA MET A 67 -1.91 -2.26 -0.16
C MET A 67 -2.32 -2.56 -1.61
N ILE A 68 -1.51 -3.28 -2.39
CA ILE A 68 -1.89 -3.79 -3.71
C ILE A 68 -3.09 -4.75 -3.56
N LYS A 69 -3.01 -5.70 -2.63
CA LYS A 69 -4.10 -6.66 -2.36
C LYS A 69 -5.36 -6.01 -1.78
N LEU A 70 -5.29 -4.78 -1.28
CA LEU A 70 -6.43 -3.99 -0.79
C LEU A 70 -6.95 -3.00 -1.86
N GLY A 71 -6.58 -3.18 -3.14
CA GLY A 71 -7.07 -2.36 -4.25
C GLY A 71 -6.60 -0.90 -4.23
N LYS A 72 -5.55 -0.56 -3.46
CA LYS A 72 -5.03 0.82 -3.36
C LYS A 72 -4.20 1.25 -4.58
N ILE A 73 -3.90 0.29 -5.44
CA ILE A 73 -3.07 0.43 -6.64
C ILE A 73 -3.87 -0.11 -7.84
N TYR A 74 -3.80 0.59 -8.98
CA TYR A 74 -4.30 0.11 -10.27
C TYR A 74 -3.11 0.11 -11.25
N ASN A 75 -2.85 -1.02 -11.88
CA ASN A 75 -1.60 -1.28 -12.61
C ASN A 75 -0.37 -0.99 -11.73
N ASN A 76 0.37 0.07 -12.01
CA ASN A 76 1.51 0.54 -11.21
C ASN A 76 1.27 1.93 -10.57
N LEU A 77 0.03 2.42 -10.59
CA LEU A 77 -0.35 3.74 -10.10
C LEU A 77 -1.03 3.66 -8.73
N MET A 78 -0.58 4.49 -7.80
CA MET A 78 -1.19 4.63 -6.47
C MET A 78 -2.44 5.52 -6.58
N VAL A 79 -3.57 4.88 -6.86
CA VAL A 79 -4.85 5.55 -7.14
C VAL A 79 -5.59 6.02 -5.89
N ASP A 80 -5.32 5.42 -4.72
CA ASP A 80 -5.91 5.84 -3.45
C ASP A 80 -5.13 6.99 -2.79
N VAL A 81 -4.96 8.07 -3.57
CA VAL A 81 -4.29 9.29 -3.14
C VAL A 81 -5.33 10.39 -2.88
N HIS A 82 -5.18 11.07 -1.75
CA HIS A 82 -5.96 12.25 -1.41
C HIS A 82 -5.14 13.51 -1.67
N ALA A 83 -5.67 14.41 -2.48
CA ALA A 83 -4.98 15.60 -2.97
C ALA A 83 -4.92 16.74 -1.91
N SER A 84 -4.15 16.53 -0.83
CA SER A 84 -4.08 17.48 0.30
C SER A 84 -3.06 18.62 0.15
N ASN A 85 -2.28 18.64 -0.93
CA ASN A 85 -1.34 19.72 -1.24
C ASN A 85 -1.10 19.80 -2.75
N THR A 86 -0.49 20.89 -3.20
CA THR A 86 -0.25 21.18 -4.63
C THR A 86 0.49 20.05 -5.36
N LYS A 87 1.48 19.41 -4.72
CA LYS A 87 2.19 18.25 -5.28
C LYS A 87 1.26 17.05 -5.46
N LEU A 88 0.42 16.75 -4.48
CA LEU A 88 -0.52 15.63 -4.55
C LEU A 88 -1.67 15.91 -5.52
N VAL A 89 -2.15 17.16 -5.63
CA VAL A 89 -3.11 17.58 -6.68
C VAL A 89 -2.52 17.30 -8.06
N ALA A 90 -1.33 17.82 -8.35
CA ALA A 90 -0.67 17.61 -9.64
C ALA A 90 -0.41 16.12 -9.93
N ARG A 91 -0.10 15.32 -8.90
CA ARG A 91 0.05 13.87 -9.04
C ARG A 91 -1.29 13.18 -9.34
N SER A 92 -2.36 13.53 -8.64
CA SER A 92 -3.70 12.98 -8.84
C SER A 92 -4.20 13.26 -10.26
N ILE A 93 -4.03 14.48 -10.77
CA ILE A 93 -4.38 14.84 -12.15
C ILE A 93 -3.66 13.92 -13.14
N ARG A 94 -2.33 13.78 -13.03
CA ARG A 94 -1.56 12.87 -13.90
C ARG A 94 -2.03 11.41 -13.84
N ILE A 95 -2.43 10.93 -12.66
CA ILE A 95 -2.95 9.57 -12.49
C ILE A 95 -4.29 9.42 -13.24
N VAL A 96 -5.21 10.38 -13.09
CA VAL A 96 -6.50 10.37 -13.78
C VAL A 96 -6.29 10.38 -15.31
N GLN A 97 -5.41 11.27 -15.80
CA GLN A 97 -5.07 11.34 -17.23
C GLN A 97 -4.45 10.04 -17.74
N ALA A 98 -3.53 9.44 -16.99
CA ALA A 98 -2.85 8.21 -17.40
C ALA A 98 -3.78 7.00 -17.51
N ILE A 99 -4.87 6.98 -16.74
CA ILE A 99 -5.83 5.85 -16.72
C ILE A 99 -6.98 6.09 -17.71
N ILE A 100 -7.54 7.31 -17.76
CA ILE A 100 -8.72 7.61 -18.59
C ILE A 100 -8.34 8.11 -19.99
N GLY A 101 -7.19 8.78 -20.15
CA GLY A 101 -6.77 9.37 -21.43
C GLY A 101 -7.40 10.75 -21.72
N VAL A 102 -7.76 11.51 -20.69
CA VAL A 102 -8.32 12.87 -20.81
C VAL A 102 -7.27 13.98 -20.70
N ASP A 103 -7.65 15.19 -21.12
CA ASP A 103 -6.84 16.38 -20.88
C ASP A 103 -6.77 16.76 -19.39
N ALA A 104 -5.88 17.69 -19.07
CA ALA A 104 -5.64 18.09 -17.69
C ALA A 104 -6.84 18.85 -17.08
N ALA A 105 -7.58 19.61 -17.90
CA ALA A 105 -8.71 20.41 -17.46
C ALA A 105 -9.88 19.52 -17.00
N VAL A 106 -10.22 18.50 -17.80
CA VAL A 106 -11.24 17.50 -17.46
C VAL A 106 -10.83 16.70 -16.23
N ALA A 107 -9.56 16.30 -16.12
CA ALA A 107 -9.04 15.59 -14.95
C ALA A 107 -9.10 16.45 -13.68
N GLU A 108 -8.76 17.74 -13.78
CA GLU A 108 -8.81 18.69 -12.67
C GLU A 108 -10.26 18.93 -12.18
N GLU A 109 -11.20 19.12 -13.11
CA GLU A 109 -12.61 19.29 -12.79
C GLU A 109 -13.18 18.02 -12.10
N ALA A 110 -12.91 16.85 -12.66
CA ALA A 110 -13.35 15.58 -12.08
C ALA A 110 -12.74 15.37 -10.68
N LEU A 111 -11.46 15.71 -10.48
CA LEU A 111 -10.80 15.61 -9.19
C LEU A 111 -11.41 16.56 -8.16
N ALA A 112 -11.77 17.79 -8.56
CA ALA A 112 -12.44 18.76 -7.69
C ALA A 112 -13.83 18.25 -7.28
N ARG A 113 -14.62 17.75 -8.23
CA ARG A 113 -15.95 17.15 -7.96
C ARG A 113 -15.86 15.89 -7.09
N ALA A 114 -14.76 15.15 -7.18
CA ALA A 114 -14.47 13.98 -6.34
C ALA A 114 -13.88 14.33 -4.96
N GLY A 115 -13.80 15.61 -4.59
CA GLY A 115 -13.24 16.05 -3.30
C GLY A 115 -11.76 15.68 -3.15
N GLY A 116 -10.99 15.71 -4.24
CA GLY A 116 -9.56 15.39 -4.23
C GLY A 116 -9.22 13.89 -4.20
N ARG A 117 -10.22 13.00 -4.35
CA ARG A 117 -10.04 11.53 -4.41
C ARG A 117 -9.82 11.08 -5.85
N ALA A 118 -8.58 10.77 -6.23
CA ALA A 118 -8.25 10.37 -7.61
C ALA A 118 -9.01 9.10 -8.04
N LYS A 119 -9.11 8.10 -7.16
CA LYS A 119 -9.87 6.86 -7.42
C LYS A 119 -11.34 7.12 -7.78
N LEU A 120 -12.00 8.03 -7.07
CA LEU A 120 -13.39 8.39 -7.33
C LEU A 120 -13.53 9.16 -8.65
N ALA A 121 -12.64 10.12 -8.91
CA ALA A 121 -12.62 10.86 -10.17
C ALA A 121 -12.46 9.94 -11.40
N ILE A 122 -11.63 8.89 -11.29
CA ILE A 122 -11.47 7.87 -12.34
C ILE A 122 -12.80 7.17 -12.63
N VAL A 123 -13.52 6.71 -11.61
CA VAL A 123 -14.80 6.01 -11.80
C VAL A 123 -15.87 6.94 -12.36
N MET A 124 -15.94 8.19 -11.87
CA MET A 124 -16.86 9.20 -12.41
C MET A 124 -16.65 9.39 -13.91
N LEU A 125 -15.41 9.55 -14.36
CA LEU A 125 -15.09 9.75 -15.77
C LEU A 125 -15.32 8.48 -16.60
N ALA A 126 -14.88 7.32 -16.11
CA ALA A 126 -15.00 6.06 -16.84
C ALA A 126 -16.45 5.61 -17.07
N LYS A 127 -17.36 5.93 -16.13
CA LYS A 127 -18.77 5.49 -16.18
C LYS A 127 -19.76 6.63 -16.44
N GLY A 128 -19.30 7.88 -16.54
CA GLY A 128 -20.17 9.04 -16.71
C GLY A 128 -21.07 9.30 -15.51
N LEU A 129 -20.62 8.98 -14.29
CA LEU A 129 -21.41 9.04 -13.07
C LEU A 129 -21.16 10.32 -12.27
N ASN A 130 -22.15 10.71 -11.47
CA ASN A 130 -21.95 11.74 -10.44
C ASN A 130 -21.14 11.16 -9.25
N PRO A 131 -20.59 12.02 -8.36
CA PRO A 131 -19.76 11.56 -7.24
C PRO A 131 -20.43 10.54 -6.32
N THR A 132 -21.74 10.66 -6.08
CA THR A 132 -22.49 9.76 -5.19
C THR A 132 -22.58 8.37 -5.80
N ASP A 133 -23.07 8.27 -7.04
CA ASP A 133 -23.25 6.99 -7.72
C ASP A 133 -21.90 6.31 -8.00
N ALA A 134 -20.87 7.09 -8.34
CA ALA A 134 -19.51 6.58 -8.50
C ALA A 134 -18.92 6.04 -7.18
N ASN A 135 -19.26 6.64 -6.04
CA ASN A 135 -18.81 6.13 -4.74
C ASN A 135 -19.55 4.85 -4.34
N ILE A 136 -20.85 4.75 -4.61
CA ILE A 136 -21.62 3.50 -4.42
C ILE A 136 -21.01 2.38 -5.27
N LEU A 137 -20.79 2.62 -6.56
CA LEU A 137 -20.18 1.62 -7.44
C LEU A 137 -18.78 1.18 -6.98
N LEU A 138 -17.99 2.12 -6.43
CA LEU A 138 -16.69 1.81 -5.84
C LEU A 138 -16.83 0.90 -4.62
N GLU A 139 -17.79 1.16 -3.73
CA GLU A 139 -18.02 0.36 -2.53
C GLU A 139 -18.51 -1.04 -2.86
N GLU A 140 -19.42 -1.17 -3.84
CA GLU A 140 -19.90 -2.47 -4.35
C GLU A 140 -18.77 -3.37 -4.87
N HIS A 141 -17.70 -2.76 -5.39
CA HIS A 141 -16.52 -3.47 -5.90
C HIS A 141 -15.33 -3.41 -4.92
N GLU A 142 -15.59 -3.17 -3.63
CA GLU A 142 -14.59 -3.13 -2.55
C GLU A 142 -13.41 -2.17 -2.82
N GLY A 143 -13.64 -1.16 -3.65
CA GLY A 143 -12.64 -0.16 -4.06
C GLY A 143 -11.62 -0.65 -5.09
N PHE A 144 -11.82 -1.81 -5.73
CA PHE A 144 -10.95 -2.32 -6.79
C PHE A 144 -11.34 -1.74 -8.15
N LEU A 145 -10.55 -0.78 -8.65
CA LEU A 145 -10.76 -0.17 -9.96
C LEU A 145 -10.78 -1.20 -11.10
N ARG A 146 -9.99 -2.27 -11.00
CA ARG A 146 -9.95 -3.32 -12.03
C ARG A 146 -11.30 -3.96 -12.30
N HIS A 147 -12.13 -4.16 -11.27
CA HIS A 147 -13.45 -4.77 -11.45
C HIS A 147 -14.48 -3.79 -12.07
N ILE A 148 -14.14 -2.51 -12.15
CA ILE A 148 -15.01 -1.45 -12.68
C ILE A 148 -14.59 -1.10 -14.12
N LEU A 149 -13.29 -1.04 -14.38
CA LEU A 149 -12.72 -0.54 -15.63
C LEU A 149 -12.52 -1.63 -16.69
N ASP A 150 -12.17 -2.85 -16.26
CA ASP A 150 -11.88 -4.00 -17.12
C ASP A 150 -13.12 -4.92 -17.19
#